data_AF-A0AAE0JJ72-F1
#
_entry.id   AF-A0AAE0JJ72-F1
#
_cell.length_a   1.000
_cell.length_b   1.000
_cell.length_c   1.000
_cell.angle_alpha   90.00
_cell.angle_beta   90.00
_cell.angle_gamma   90.00
#
_symmetry.space_group_name_H-M   'P 1'
#
loop_
_entity.id
_entity.type
_entity.pdbx_description
1 polymer ?
#
loop_
_entity_poly.entity_id
_entity_poly.type
_entity_poly.pdbx_seq_one_letter_code
_entity_poly.pdbx_strand_id
1 'polypeptide(L)'
;ELAHPNDRPTITSFFNPSWYTGAILSAGAVFATSSMQSEWSWRLPSALQALPSVLQLLAIHFCPESPRWLLSKDRVGDAFGVLSEYHGEGIRGNEFARIEYAQI
;
A
#
# COMPACT_ATOMS: atom_id res chain seq x y z
N GLU A 1 0.77 -7.96 -5.57
CA GLU A 1 -0.33 -8.88 -5.91
C GLU A 1 -1.48 -8.20 -6.64
N LEU A 2 -1.86 -7.00 -6.19
CA LEU A 2 -2.87 -6.18 -6.86
C LEU A 2 -2.40 -5.47 -8.14
N ALA A 3 -1.11 -5.19 -8.27
CA ALA A 3 -0.57 -4.47 -9.42
C ALA A 3 -0.56 -5.31 -10.71
N HIS A 4 -0.74 -4.66 -11.86
CA HIS A 4 -0.62 -5.26 -13.18
C HIS A 4 0.81 -5.78 -13.43
N PRO A 5 1.01 -6.96 -14.05
CA PRO A 5 2.33 -7.58 -14.22
C PRO A 5 3.44 -6.66 -14.75
N ASN A 6 3.12 -5.74 -15.66
CA ASN A 6 4.09 -4.80 -16.22
C ASN A 6 4.51 -3.69 -15.24
N ASP A 7 3.63 -3.30 -14.33
CA ASP A 7 3.85 -2.18 -13.40
C ASP A 7 4.27 -2.63 -12.00
N ARG A 8 4.15 -3.93 -11.71
CA ARG A 8 4.63 -4.56 -10.47
C ARG A 8 6.05 -4.15 -10.07
N PRO A 9 7.07 -4.16 -10.97
CA PRO A 9 8.43 -3.82 -10.58
C PRO A 9 8.54 -2.35 -10.16
N THR A 10 7.87 -1.46 -10.90
CA THR A 10 7.87 -0.02 -10.66
C THR A 10 7.18 0.30 -9.33
N ILE A 11 5.99 -0.24 -9.09
CA ILE A 11 5.23 -0.03 -7.85
C ILE A 11 6.00 -0.59 -6.64
N THR A 12 6.59 -1.79 -6.77
CA THR A 12 7.39 -2.38 -5.69
C THR A 12 8.66 -1.57 -5.44
N SER A 13 9.26 -0.98 -6.46
CA SER A 13 10.46 -0.15 -6.33
C SER A 13 10.20 1.12 -5.52
N PHE A 14 8.97 1.65 -5.49
CA PHE A 14 8.60 2.79 -4.64
C PHE A 14 8.55 2.47 -3.15
N PHE A 15 8.44 1.19 -2.77
CA PHE A 15 8.41 0.80 -1.36
C PHE A 15 9.74 1.09 -0.65
N ASN A 16 10.88 0.81 -1.30
CA ASN A 16 12.20 0.98 -0.69
C ASN A 16 12.55 2.45 -0.37
N PRO A 17 12.37 3.41 -1.30
CA PRO A 17 12.58 4.83 -1.04
C PRO A 17 11.69 5.39 0.06
N SER A 18 10.48 4.87 0.24
CA SER A 18 9.53 5.35 1.27
C SER A 18 10.11 5.24 2.68
N TRP A 19 10.93 4.21 2.94
CA TRP A 19 11.63 4.05 4.21
C TRP A 19 12.59 5.21 4.48
N TYR A 20 13.38 5.59 3.49
CA TYR A 20 14.35 6.69 3.63
C TYR A 20 13.65 8.04 3.81
N THR A 21 12.55 8.27 3.08
CA THR A 21 11.73 9.48 3.28
C THR A 21 11.20 9.55 4.71
N GLY A 22 10.67 8.46 5.24
CA GLY A 22 10.21 8.38 6.64
C GLY A 22 11.33 8.64 7.64
N ALA A 23 12.52 8.07 7.42
CA ALA A 23 13.68 8.27 8.28
C ALA A 23 14.14 9.74 8.31
N ILE A 24 14.18 10.42 7.16
CA ILE A 24 14.55 11.84 7.04
C ILE A 24 13.53 12.72 7.77
N LEU A 25 12.23 12.46 7.59
CA LEU A 25 11.16 13.19 8.28
C LEU A 25 11.25 13.00 9.80
N SER A 26 11.51 11.78 10.26
CA SER A 26 11.69 11.48 11.69
C SER A 26 12.91 12.20 12.26
N ALA A 27 14.04 12.17 11.56
CA ALA A 27 15.25 12.88 11.98
C ALA A 27 15.02 14.40 12.05
N GLY A 28 14.31 14.97 11.07
CA GLY A 28 13.92 16.39 11.08
C GLY A 28 13.02 16.74 12.25
N ALA A 29 12.04 15.90 12.57
CA ALA A 29 11.15 16.11 13.72
C ALA A 29 11.91 16.10 15.04
N VAL A 30 12.82 15.14 15.25
CA VAL A 30 13.67 15.07 16.45
C VAL A 30 14.64 16.25 16.52
N PHE A 31 15.24 16.65 15.40
CA PHE A 31 16.13 17.81 15.36
C PHE A 31 15.39 19.09 15.77
N ALA A 32 14.17 19.30 15.24
CA ALA A 32 13.35 20.45 15.59
C ALA A 32 12.99 20.49 17.08
N THR A 33 12.67 19.34 17.69
CA THR A 33 12.27 19.26 19.10
C THR A 33 13.43 19.18 20.07
N SER A 34 14.66 18.92 19.60
CA SER A 34 15.86 18.81 20.43
C SER A 34 16.23 20.12 21.16
N SER A 35 15.84 21.27 20.59
CA SER A 35 16.08 22.60 21.17
C SER A 35 15.08 22.97 22.27
N MET A 36 14.05 22.14 22.50
CA MET A 36 12.97 22.42 23.45
C MET A 36 13.33 21.93 24.86
N GLN A 37 13.32 22.83 25.84
CA GLN A 37 13.63 22.51 27.25
C GLN A 37 12.44 21.91 28.04
N SER A 38 11.42 21.42 27.35
CA SER A 38 10.20 20.86 27.95
C SER A 38 10.14 19.35 27.71
N GLU A 39 9.42 18.62 28.58
CA GLU A 39 9.07 17.20 28.43
C GLU A 39 8.40 16.86 27.08
N TRP A 40 7.90 17.86 26.35
CA TRP A 40 7.36 17.70 25.01
C TRP A 40 8.41 17.41 23.94
N SER A 41 9.71 17.58 24.23
CA SER A 41 10.82 17.34 23.29
C SER A 41 10.87 15.92 22.73
N TRP A 42 10.50 14.93 23.55
CA TRP A 42 10.44 13.52 23.17
C TRP A 42 9.01 13.04 22.85
N ARG A 43 7.99 13.65 23.46
CA ARG A 43 6.58 13.26 23.22
C ARG A 43 6.08 13.65 21.84
N LEU A 44 6.48 14.83 21.35
CA LEU A 44 6.01 15.36 20.07
C LEU A 44 6.49 14.50 18.89
N PRO A 45 7.79 14.12 18.78
CA PRO A 45 8.24 13.22 17.72
C PRO A 45 7.54 11.85 17.77
N SER A 46 7.35 11.29 18.97
CA SER A 46 6.62 10.01 19.12
C SER A 46 5.16 10.11 18.68
N ALA A 47 4.48 11.21 19.01
CA ALA A 47 3.11 11.44 18.56
C ALA A 47 3.03 11.63 17.03
N LEU A 48 3.98 12.36 16.45
CA LEU A 48 4.06 12.55 15.00
C LEU A 48 4.32 11.24 14.25
N GLN A 49 5.10 10.33 14.82
CA GLN A 49 5.33 9.00 14.24
C GLN A 49 4.05 8.14 14.20
N ALA A 50 3.07 8.40 15.06
CA ALA A 50 1.80 7.68 15.04
C ALA A 50 0.88 8.09 13.86
N LEU A 51 1.05 9.30 13.32
CA LEU A 51 0.23 9.82 12.22
C LEU A 51 0.21 8.92 10.97
N PRO A 52 1.35 8.49 10.39
CA PRO A 52 1.32 7.60 9.22
C PRO A 52 0.65 6.26 9.50
N SER A 53 0.77 5.71 10.72
CA SER A 53 0.07 4.47 11.10
C SER A 53 -1.44 4.66 11.14
N VAL A 54 -1.93 5.78 11.70
CA VAL A 54 -3.36 6.09 11.71
C VAL A 54 -3.89 6.30 10.30
N LEU A 55 -3.15 7.03 9.46
CA LEU A 55 -3.52 7.22 8.05
C LEU A 55 -3.58 5.88 7.30
N GLN A 56 -2.63 4.97 7.55
CA GLN A 56 -2.65 3.62 6.96
C GLN A 56 -3.88 2.81 7.41
N LEU A 57 -4.27 2.89 8.68
CA LEU A 57 -5.47 2.22 9.18
C LEU A 57 -6.76 2.76 8.56
N LEU A 58 -6.81 4.05 8.22
CA LEU A 58 -7.94 4.61 7.49
C LEU A 58 -7.91 4.21 6.01
N ALA A 59 -6.72 4.20 5.39
CA ALA A 59 -6.53 3.89 3.99
C ALA A 59 -6.81 2.43 3.64
N ILE A 60 -6.60 1.49 4.57
CA ILE A 60 -6.81 0.06 4.32
C ILE A 60 -8.26 -0.27 3.92
N HIS A 61 -9.24 0.50 4.41
CA HIS A 61 -10.65 0.30 4.08
C HIS A 61 -10.99 0.65 2.62
N PHE A 62 -10.13 1.43 1.95
CA PHE A 62 -10.27 1.75 0.53
C PHE A 62 -9.46 0.81 -0.37
N CYS A 63 -8.60 -0.03 0.21
CA CYS A 63 -7.78 -0.95 -0.55
C CYS A 63 -8.58 -2.22 -0.85
N PRO A 64 -8.75 -2.63 -2.11
CA PRO A 64 -9.38 -3.90 -2.43
C PRO A 64 -8.51 -5.06 -1.96
N GLU A 65 -9.15 -6.18 -1.65
CA GLU A 65 -8.46 -7.40 -1.26
C GLU A 65 -7.67 -8.02 -2.42
N SER A 66 -6.59 -8.74 -2.10
CA SER A 66 -5.77 -9.41 -3.11
C SER A 66 -6.60 -10.46 -3.88
N PRO A 67 -6.62 -10.43 -5.23
CA PRO A 67 -7.33 -11.42 -6.04
C PRO A 67 -6.90 -12.86 -5.73
N ARG A 68 -5.62 -13.08 -5.45
CA ARG A 68 -5.08 -14.39 -5.04
C ARG A 68 -5.65 -14.87 -3.71
N TRP A 69 -5.77 -13.96 -2.75
CA TRP A 69 -6.36 -14.29 -1.45
C TRP A 69 -7.84 -14.63 -1.59
N LEU A 70 -8.60 -13.88 -2.40
CA LEU A 70 -10.00 -14.16 -2.69
C LEU A 70 -10.19 -15.54 -3.35
N LEU A 71 -9.30 -15.91 -4.29
CA LEU A 71 -9.29 -17.25 -4.89
C LEU A 71 -9.03 -18.36 -3.86
N SER A 72 -8.10 -18.16 -2.93
CA SER A 72 -7.83 -19.12 -1.85
C SER A 72 -8.99 -19.31 -0.86
N LYS A 73 -10.01 -18.45 -0.92
CA LYS A 73 -11.21 -18.48 -0.08
C LYS A 73 -12.46 -18.90 -0.86
N ASP A 74 -12.29 -19.49 -2.06
CA ASP A 74 -13.36 -19.88 -2.99
C ASP A 74 -14.27 -18.69 -3.41
N ARG A 75 -13.81 -17.44 -3.24
CA ARG A 75 -14.54 -16.21 -3.61
C ARG A 75 -14.20 -15.79 -5.04
N VAL A 76 -14.48 -16.67 -5.99
CA VAL A 76 -14.08 -16.52 -7.40
C VAL A 76 -14.74 -15.31 -8.08
N GLY A 77 -16.01 -15.03 -7.77
CA GLY A 77 -16.73 -13.89 -8.34
C GLY A 77 -16.12 -12.55 -7.94
N ASP A 78 -15.74 -12.41 -6.67
CA ASP A 78 -15.12 -11.20 -6.15
C ASP A 78 -13.70 -11.01 -6.71
N ALA A 79 -12.94 -12.11 -6.83
CA ALA A 79 -11.62 -12.09 -7.45
C ALA A 79 -11.69 -11.61 -8.90
N PHE A 80 -12.65 -12.11 -9.68
CA PHE A 80 -12.85 -11.68 -11.07
C PHE A 80 -13.28 -10.21 -11.17
N GLY A 81 -14.13 -9.73 -10.25
CA GLY A 81 -14.50 -8.31 -10.16
C GLY A 81 -13.28 -7.40 -10.00
N VAL A 82 -12.42 -7.70 -9.01
CA VAL A 82 -11.18 -6.93 -8.76
C VAL A 82 -10.24 -7.00 -9.97
N LEU A 83 -10.01 -8.17 -10.56
CA LEU A 83 -9.20 -8.31 -11.78
C LEU A 83 -9.79 -7.52 -12.96
N SER A 84 -11.11 -7.52 -13.13
CA SER A 84 -11.76 -6.80 -14.24
C SER A 84 -11.69 -5.28 -14.09
N GLU A 85 -11.66 -4.76 -12.86
CA GLU A 85 -11.60 -3.32 -12.60
C GLU A 85 -10.17 -2.78 -12.60
N TYR A 86 -9.22 -3.52 -12.02
CA TYR A 86 -7.82 -3.08 -11.89
C TYR A 86 -6.89 -3.57 -13.00
N HIS A 87 -7.25 -4.63 -13.73
CA HIS A 87 -6.46 -5.20 -14.84
C HIS A 87 -7.24 -5.26 -16.16
N GLY A 88 -8.52 -4.87 -16.17
CA GLY A 88 -9.36 -4.94 -17.36
C GLY A 88 -9.14 -3.77 -18.31
N GLU A 89 -8.24 -3.93 -19.28
CA GLU A 89 -8.18 -3.03 -20.45
C GLU A 89 -9.33 -3.31 -21.45
N GLY A 90 -10.57 -3.03 -21.06
CA GLY A 90 -11.76 -3.17 -21.90
C GLY A 90 -12.02 -4.59 -22.41
N ILE A 91 -12.49 -4.72 -23.67
CA ILE A 91 -12.91 -6.00 -24.28
C ILE A 91 -11.78 -7.07 -24.30
N ARG A 92 -10.50 -6.66 -24.25
CA ARG A 92 -9.33 -7.55 -24.15
C ARG A 92 -8.96 -7.96 -22.72
N GLY A 93 -9.47 -7.24 -21.71
CA GLY A 93 -9.24 -7.53 -20.29
C GLY A 93 -9.84 -8.87 -19.84
N ASN A 94 -10.89 -9.35 -20.50
CA ASN A 94 -11.54 -10.63 -20.15
C ASN A 94 -10.66 -11.85 -20.49
N GLU A 95 -9.82 -11.74 -21.53
CA GLU A 95 -8.87 -12.79 -21.89
C GLU A 95 -7.61 -12.73 -21.01
N PHE A 96 -7.10 -11.54 -20.71
CA PHE A 96 -5.98 -11.36 -19.78
C PHE A 96 -6.34 -11.78 -18.34
N ALA A 97 -7.51 -11.38 -17.83
CA ALA A 97 -7.98 -11.79 -16.52
C ALA A 97 -8.19 -13.31 -16.44
N ARG A 98 -8.63 -13.96 -17.53
CA ARG A 98 -8.71 -15.43 -17.62
C ARG A 98 -7.33 -16.10 -17.66
N ILE A 99 -6.37 -15.53 -18.38
CA ILE A 99 -5.00 -16.06 -18.45
C ILE A 99 -4.32 -15.91 -17.09
N GLU A 100 -4.47 -14.76 -16.43
CA GLU A 100 -3.92 -14.53 -15.10
C GLU A 100 -4.61 -15.39 -14.04
N TYR A 101 -5.93 -15.59 -14.14
CA TYR A 101 -6.66 -16.59 -13.36
C TYR A 101 -6.13 -18.01 -13.58
N ALA A 102 -5.78 -18.39 -14.81
CA ALA A 102 -5.24 -19.72 -15.11
C ALA A 102 -3.78 -19.92 -14.67
N GLN A 103 -3.06 -18.83 -14.35
CA GLN A 103 -1.69 -18.86 -13.84
C GLN A 103 -1.60 -18.90 -12.30
N ILE A 104 -2.72 -18.68 -11.61
CA ILE A 104 -2.84 -18.67 -10.14
C ILE A 104 -3.48 -19.99 -9.71
#